data_AF-F0FXA1-F1
#
_entry.id   AF-F0FXA1-F1
#
_cell.length_a   1.000
_cell.length_b   1.000
_cell.length_c   1.000
_cell.angle_alpha   90.00
_cell.angle_beta   90.00
_cell.angle_gamma   90.00
#
_symmetry.space_group_name_H-M   'P 1'
#
loop_
_entity.id
_entity.type
_entity.pdbx_description
1 polymer ?
#
loop_
_entity_poly.entity_id
_entity_poly.type
_entity_poly.pdbx_seq_one_letter_code
_entity_poly.pdbx_strand_id
1 'polypeptide(L)'
;MNARPSRFFIAGDIEAPVFVLDGIASEWLFVSKFWQRTNALLGTMFDQFEEEVAGPATLRKIADELACQICELEEREDEVISFVYRWTPHGEVYVLETPRATLVSHLAATRAFLSLAAENGEVLELSL
;
A
#
# COMPACT_ATOMS: atom_id res chain seq x y z
N MET A 1 18.31 0.05 -8.18
CA MET A 1 17.20 -0.77 -7.64
C MET A 1 16.02 0.17 -7.50
N ASN A 2 14.89 -0.17 -8.11
CA ASN A 2 13.70 0.67 -8.14
C ASN A 2 12.78 0.33 -6.96
N ALA A 3 11.90 1.26 -6.58
CA ALA A 3 10.84 1.06 -5.60
C ALA A 3 10.06 -0.23 -5.89
N ARG A 4 9.79 -1.07 -4.87
CA ARG A 4 9.15 -2.37 -5.08
C ARG A 4 7.63 -2.22 -5.12
N PRO A 5 6.94 -2.73 -6.15
CA PRO A 5 5.49 -2.70 -6.18
C PRO A 5 4.89 -3.75 -5.25
N SER A 6 3.79 -3.41 -4.58
CA SER A 6 2.97 -4.40 -3.87
C SER A 6 2.10 -5.17 -4.87
N ARG A 7 1.92 -6.47 -4.64
CA ARG A 7 1.20 -7.39 -5.50
C ARG A 7 0.13 -8.11 -4.69
N PHE A 8 -1.03 -8.29 -5.30
CA PHE A 8 -2.18 -8.95 -4.69
C PHE A 8 -2.59 -10.12 -5.56
N PHE A 9 -2.73 -11.28 -4.95
CA PHE A 9 -3.08 -12.54 -5.59
C PHE A 9 -4.39 -13.06 -5.00
N ILE A 10 -5.11 -13.89 -5.75
CA ILE A 10 -6.22 -14.66 -5.17
C ILE A 10 -5.59 -15.78 -4.34
N ALA A 11 -6.04 -15.98 -3.11
CA ALA A 11 -5.45 -16.98 -2.24
C ALA A 11 -5.53 -18.39 -2.87
N GLY A 12 -4.38 -19.03 -3.04
CA GLY A 12 -4.25 -20.33 -3.71
C GLY A 12 -4.02 -20.27 -5.22
N ASP A 13 -3.97 -19.08 -5.83
CA ASP A 13 -3.62 -18.85 -7.24
C ASP A 13 -2.51 -17.79 -7.36
N ILE A 14 -1.26 -18.27 -7.47
CA ILE A 14 -0.04 -17.45 -7.46
C ILE A 14 0.56 -17.21 -8.86
N GLU A 15 -0.12 -17.59 -9.94
CA GLU A 15 0.46 -17.50 -11.29
C GLU A 15 0.66 -16.04 -11.74
N ALA A 16 -0.29 -15.16 -11.42
CA ALA A 16 -0.21 -13.74 -11.74
C ALA A 16 -0.97 -12.88 -10.71
N PRO A 17 -0.45 -11.69 -10.39
CA PRO A 17 -1.16 -10.78 -9.51
C PRO A 17 -2.43 -10.25 -10.20
N VAL A 18 -3.55 -10.28 -9.48
CA VAL A 18 -4.81 -9.68 -9.93
C VAL A 18 -4.79 -8.16 -9.79
N PHE A 19 -3.91 -7.62 -8.94
CA PHE A 19 -3.66 -6.20 -8.82
C PHE A 19 -2.20 -5.92 -8.44
N VAL A 20 -1.66 -4.81 -8.97
CA VAL A 20 -0.31 -4.35 -8.67
C VAL A 20 -0.35 -2.87 -8.32
N LEU A 21 0.11 -2.53 -7.12
CA LEU A 21 0.34 -1.15 -6.70
C LEU A 21 1.72 -0.70 -7.15
N ASP A 22 1.80 0.48 -7.79
CA ASP A 22 3.07 1.08 -8.20
C ASP A 22 4.10 1.12 -7.07
N GLY A 23 5.37 0.97 -7.42
CA GLY A 23 6.46 0.90 -6.45
C GLY A 23 6.56 2.13 -5.57
N ILE A 24 6.42 3.34 -6.12
CA ILE A 24 6.54 4.56 -5.31
C ILE A 24 5.38 4.66 -4.32
N ALA A 25 4.18 4.29 -4.74
CA ALA A 25 3.02 4.26 -3.85
C ALA A 25 3.14 3.19 -2.76
N SER A 26 3.68 2.00 -3.09
CA SER A 26 4.00 0.97 -2.10
C SER A 26 5.01 1.47 -1.06
N GLU A 27 6.16 1.98 -1.48
CA GLU A 27 7.19 2.51 -0.56
C GLU A 27 6.64 3.66 0.29
N TRP A 28 5.76 4.50 -0.28
CA TRP A 28 5.12 5.56 0.48
C TRP A 28 4.23 5.02 1.60
N LEU A 29 3.49 3.92 1.41
CA LEU A 29 2.71 3.28 2.49
C LEU A 29 3.63 2.78 3.63
N PHE A 30 4.81 2.27 3.31
CA PHE A 30 5.79 1.87 4.33
C PHE A 30 6.36 3.06 5.10
N VAL A 31 6.82 4.09 4.39
CA VAL A 31 7.43 5.27 5.01
C VAL A 31 6.42 6.09 5.82
N SER A 32 5.18 6.18 5.36
CA SER A 32 4.06 6.82 6.07
C SER A 32 3.56 6.03 7.30
N LYS A 33 4.13 4.84 7.57
CA LYS A 33 3.72 3.94 8.65
C LYS A 33 2.29 3.41 8.54
N PHE A 34 1.72 3.43 7.33
CA PHE A 34 0.38 2.90 7.07
C PHE A 34 0.26 1.44 7.56
N TRP A 35 1.12 0.53 7.08
CA TRP A 35 1.04 -0.89 7.45
C TRP A 35 1.24 -1.13 8.94
N GLN A 36 2.11 -0.36 9.59
CA GLN A 36 2.30 -0.43 11.04
C GLN A 36 1.01 -0.09 11.81
N ARG A 37 0.31 0.98 11.41
CA ARG A 37 -0.97 1.38 12.03
C ARG A 37 -2.08 0.38 11.74
N THR A 38 -2.19 -0.06 10.48
CA THR A 38 -3.15 -1.08 10.05
C THR A 38 -2.96 -2.38 10.82
N ASN A 39 -1.73 -2.86 10.98
CA ASN A 39 -1.41 -4.05 11.77
C ASN A 39 -1.82 -3.91 13.23
N ALA A 40 -1.52 -2.77 13.85
CA ALA A 40 -1.91 -2.51 15.23
C ALA A 40 -3.44 -2.49 15.41
N LEU A 41 -4.18 -1.96 14.44
CA LEU A 41 -5.64 -1.91 14.45
C LEU A 41 -6.29 -3.30 14.25
N LEU A 42 -5.69 -4.12 13.39
CA LEU A 42 -6.26 -5.40 12.96
C LEU A 42 -5.76 -6.60 13.77
N GLY A 43 -4.66 -6.44 14.52
CA GLY A 43 -3.97 -7.55 15.16
C GLY A 43 -3.27 -8.47 14.14
N THR A 44 -2.81 -7.90 13.02
CA THR A 44 -2.12 -8.61 11.91
C THR A 44 -0.62 -8.27 11.92
N MET A 45 0.17 -8.88 11.02
CA MET A 45 1.62 -8.66 10.94
C MET A 45 2.14 -8.38 9.52
N PHE A 46 1.27 -7.91 8.61
CA PHE A 46 1.63 -7.51 7.24
C PHE A 46 2.98 -6.78 7.15
N ASP A 47 3.95 -7.35 6.44
CA ASP A 47 5.31 -6.81 6.27
C ASP A 47 5.78 -6.88 4.80
N GLN A 48 6.73 -6.03 4.42
CA GLN A 48 7.33 -5.93 3.07
C GLN A 48 8.08 -7.20 2.62
N PHE A 49 8.32 -8.12 3.55
CA PHE A 49 9.13 -9.31 3.32
C PHE A 49 8.35 -10.61 3.51
N GLU A 50 7.07 -10.53 3.86
CA GLU A 50 6.21 -11.68 4.11
C GLU A 50 4.97 -11.63 3.22
N GLU A 51 4.49 -12.81 2.82
CA GLU A 51 3.22 -12.99 2.14
C GLU A 51 2.17 -13.31 3.21
N GLU A 52 1.10 -12.52 3.26
CA GLU A 52 0.02 -12.74 4.23
C GLU A 52 -1.34 -12.80 3.56
N VAL A 53 -2.22 -13.63 4.11
CA VAL A 53 -3.58 -13.81 3.61
C VAL A 53 -4.55 -12.88 4.35
N ALA A 54 -5.33 -12.12 3.60
CA ALA A 54 -6.40 -11.27 4.12
C ALA A 54 -7.76 -11.70 3.57
N GLY A 55 -8.68 -12.04 4.49
CA GLY A 55 -10.09 -12.28 4.15
C GLY A 55 -10.91 -11.01 4.02
N PRO A 56 -12.19 -11.11 3.60
CA PRO A 56 -13.03 -9.97 3.24
C PRO A 56 -13.13 -8.87 4.31
N ALA A 57 -13.28 -9.25 5.59
CA ALA A 57 -13.38 -8.28 6.69
C ALA A 57 -12.09 -7.48 6.89
N THR A 58 -10.93 -8.13 6.71
CA THR A 58 -9.61 -7.49 6.78
C THR A 58 -9.42 -6.57 5.57
N LEU A 59 -9.73 -7.04 4.36
CA LEU A 59 -9.65 -6.25 3.13
C LEU A 59 -10.48 -4.97 3.20
N ARG A 60 -11.72 -5.05 3.72
CA ARG A 60 -12.57 -3.88 3.92
C ARG A 60 -11.91 -2.85 4.84
N LYS A 61 -11.36 -3.29 5.97
CA LYS A 61 -10.71 -2.37 6.92
C LYS A 61 -9.44 -1.74 6.37
N ILE A 62 -8.65 -2.48 5.58
CA ILE A 62 -7.49 -1.91 4.86
C ILE A 62 -7.97 -0.83 3.88
N ALA A 63 -9.06 -1.08 3.15
CA ALA A 63 -9.65 -0.10 2.24
C ALA A 63 -10.18 1.16 2.96
N ASP A 64 -10.73 1.01 4.16
CA ASP A 64 -11.18 2.13 4.99
C ASP A 64 -10.00 2.97 5.50
N GLU A 65 -8.91 2.34 5.97
CA GLU A 65 -7.69 3.05 6.39
C GLU A 65 -7.03 3.77 5.19
N LEU A 66 -7.04 3.15 4.00
CA LEU A 66 -6.59 3.83 2.77
C LEU A 66 -7.43 5.07 2.48
N ALA A 67 -8.74 5.04 2.74
CA ALA A 67 -9.61 6.21 2.56
C ALA A 67 -9.17 7.36 3.46
N CYS A 68 -8.92 7.07 4.75
CA CYS A 68 -8.40 8.06 5.70
C CYS A 68 -7.06 8.62 5.23
N GLN A 69 -6.15 7.74 4.79
CA GLN A 69 -4.83 8.14 4.32
C GLN A 69 -4.87 9.00 3.05
N ILE A 70 -5.82 8.75 2.15
CA ILE A 70 -6.07 9.56 0.95
C ILE A 70 -6.58 10.94 1.36
N CYS A 71 -7.55 11.03 2.27
CA CYS A 71 -8.05 12.33 2.74
C CYS A 71 -6.93 13.18 3.35
N GLU A 72 -6.10 12.61 4.22
CA GLU A 72 -4.94 13.31 4.79
C GLU A 72 -3.95 13.80 3.71
N LEU A 73 -3.80 13.03 2.64
CA LEU A 73 -2.93 13.39 1.53
C LEU A 73 -3.54 14.51 0.67
N GLU A 74 -4.84 14.47 0.43
CA GLU A 74 -5.59 15.49 -0.32
C GLU A 74 -5.63 16.85 0.39
N GLU A 75 -5.53 16.86 1.71
CA GLU A 75 -5.44 18.08 2.52
C GLU A 75 -4.06 18.77 2.47
N ARG A 76 -3.02 18.09 1.95
CA ARG A 76 -1.69 18.70 1.81
C ARG A 76 -1.64 19.73 0.69
N GLU A 77 -0.92 20.82 0.94
CA GLU A 77 -0.70 21.87 -0.06
C GLU A 77 0.32 21.46 -1.13
N ASP A 78 1.25 20.55 -0.80
CA ASP A 78 2.32 20.13 -1.71
C ASP A 78 1.77 19.44 -2.97
N GLU A 79 2.13 19.95 -4.15
CA GLU A 79 1.79 19.30 -5.42
C GLU A 79 2.64 18.06 -5.69
N VAL A 80 3.85 18.00 -5.12
CA VAL A 80 4.81 16.90 -5.24
C VAL A 80 5.13 16.38 -3.86
N ILE A 81 5.01 15.06 -3.68
CA ILE A 81 5.34 14.37 -2.45
C ILE A 81 6.75 13.83 -2.57
N SER A 82 7.66 14.34 -1.73
CA SER A 82 9.04 13.87 -1.64
C SER A 82 9.26 13.17 -0.30
N PHE A 83 9.85 11.98 -0.32
CA PHE A 83 10.10 11.20 0.90
C PHE A 83 11.37 10.35 0.82
N VAL A 84 12.05 10.21 1.96
CA VAL A 84 13.25 9.36 2.08
C VAL A 84 12.81 7.91 2.21
N TYR A 85 13.23 7.06 1.27
CA TYR A 85 12.92 5.62 1.32
C TYR A 85 14.13 4.76 1.70
N ARG A 86 15.36 5.29 1.63
CA ARG A 86 16.58 4.56 2.04
C ARG A 86 17.71 5.51 2.46
N TRP A 87 18.54 5.00 3.35
CA TRP A 87 19.84 5.58 3.72
C TRP A 87 20.98 4.70 3.20
N THR A 88 22.05 5.30 2.69
CA THR A 88 23.30 4.56 2.41
C THR A 88 24.06 4.32 3.71
N PRO A 89 24.97 3.32 3.75
CA PRO A 89 25.89 3.16 4.88
C PRO A 89 26.79 4.39 5.15
N HIS A 90 26.82 5.34 4.21
CA HIS A 90 27.65 6.56 4.27
C HIS A 90 26.81 7.80 4.66
N GLY A 91 25.53 7.63 4.98
CA GLY A 91 24.64 8.69 5.44
C GLY A 91 23.91 9.46 4.33
N GLU A 92 24.04 9.05 3.07
CA GLU A 92 23.31 9.67 1.96
C GLU A 92 21.86 9.18 1.95
N VAL A 93 20.92 10.07 1.61
CA VAL A 93 19.50 9.74 1.50
C VAL A 93 19.11 9.51 0.06
N TYR A 94 18.34 8.45 -0.18
CA TYR A 94 17.60 8.30 -1.42
C TYR A 94 16.18 8.80 -1.20
N VAL A 95 15.83 9.82 -1.98
CA VAL A 95 14.51 10.43 -2.00
C VAL A 95 13.76 9.95 -3.24
N LEU A 96 12.49 9.60 -3.07
CA LEU A 96 11.54 9.43 -4.16
C LEU A 96 10.61 10.63 -4.20
N GLU A 97 10.21 10.99 -5.41
CA GLU A 97 9.27 12.07 -5.66
C GLU A 97 8.15 11.56 -6.55
N THR A 98 6.92 12.00 -6.28
CA THR A 98 5.76 11.70 -7.10
C THR A 98 4.75 12.83 -7.03
N PRO A 99 4.06 13.17 -8.14
CA PRO A 99 2.94 14.10 -8.06
C PRO A 99 1.89 13.58 -7.09
N ARG A 100 1.39 14.45 -6.21
CA ARG A 100 0.37 14.12 -5.22
C ARG A 100 -0.86 13.49 -5.87
N ALA A 101 -1.31 14.05 -6.99
CA ALA A 101 -2.44 13.52 -7.75
C ALA A 101 -2.20 12.08 -8.27
N THR A 102 -0.97 11.76 -8.68
CA THR A 102 -0.60 10.41 -9.11
C THR A 102 -0.63 9.43 -7.94
N LEU A 103 -0.07 9.82 -6.79
CA LEU A 103 -0.10 9.00 -5.58
C LEU A 103 -1.55 8.76 -5.11
N VAL A 104 -2.37 9.81 -5.01
CA VAL A 104 -3.80 9.71 -4.67
C VAL A 104 -4.52 8.75 -5.61
N SER A 105 -4.29 8.87 -6.92
CA SER A 105 -4.91 7.99 -7.92
C SER A 105 -4.55 6.51 -7.71
N HIS A 106 -3.28 6.19 -7.47
CA HIS A 106 -2.83 4.82 -7.20
C HIS A 106 -3.44 4.25 -5.90
N LEU A 107 -3.49 5.05 -4.83
CA LEU A 107 -4.09 4.65 -3.56
C LEU A 107 -5.61 4.47 -3.70
N ALA A 108 -6.28 5.35 -4.43
CA ALA A 108 -7.72 5.26 -4.69
C ALA A 108 -8.08 4.00 -5.51
N ALA A 109 -7.27 3.68 -6.52
CA ALA A 109 -7.43 2.45 -7.30
C ALA A 109 -7.25 1.20 -6.41
N THR A 110 -6.25 1.21 -5.53
CA THR A 110 -6.01 0.11 -4.57
C THR A 110 -7.17 -0.05 -3.60
N ARG A 111 -7.66 1.06 -3.03
CA ARG A 111 -8.84 1.08 -2.16
C ARG A 111 -10.07 0.49 -2.85
N ALA A 112 -10.34 0.91 -4.09
CA ALA A 112 -11.48 0.44 -4.87
C ALA A 112 -11.37 -1.06 -5.14
N PHE A 113 -10.18 -1.54 -5.52
CA PHE A 113 -9.91 -2.96 -5.71
C PHE A 113 -10.15 -3.78 -4.43
N LEU A 114 -9.59 -3.38 -3.28
CA LEU A 114 -9.77 -4.07 -2.00
C LEU A 114 -11.22 -4.07 -1.54
N SER A 115 -11.94 -2.96 -1.75
CA SER A 115 -13.37 -2.85 -1.46
C SER A 115 -14.20 -3.84 -2.28
N LEU A 116 -13.93 -3.92 -3.59
CA LEU A 116 -14.62 -4.83 -4.49
C LEU A 116 -14.31 -6.30 -4.16
N ALA A 117 -13.06 -6.62 -3.87
CA ALA A 117 -12.65 -7.95 -3.43
C ALA A 117 -13.39 -8.36 -2.15
N ALA A 118 -13.49 -7.45 -1.17
CA ALA A 118 -14.25 -7.68 0.05
C ALA A 118 -15.75 -7.89 -0.20
N GLU A 119 -16.37 -7.15 -1.13
CA GLU A 119 -17.78 -7.29 -1.50
C GLU A 119 -18.08 -8.63 -2.16
N ASN A 120 -17.14 -9.12 -2.97
CA ASN A 120 -17.23 -10.41 -3.64
C ASN A 120 -16.90 -11.59 -2.71
N GLY A 121 -16.46 -11.33 -1.47
CA GLY A 121 -16.09 -12.38 -0.53
C GLY A 121 -14.74 -13.03 -0.83
N GLU A 122 -13.88 -12.34 -1.58
CA GLU A 122 -12.56 -12.84 -1.97
C GLU A 122 -11.60 -12.90 -0.78
N VAL A 123 -10.65 -13.83 -0.87
CA VAL A 123 -9.52 -13.93 0.03
C VAL A 123 -8.27 -13.66 -0.80
N LEU A 124 -7.48 -12.66 -0.39
CA LEU A 124 -6.27 -12.27 -1.13
C LEU A 124 -5.01 -12.66 -0.37
N GLU A 125 -3.95 -12.96 -1.12
CA GLU A 125 -2.59 -13.03 -0.63
C GLU A 125 -1.86 -11.74 -1.01
N LEU A 126 -1.23 -11.11 -0.02
CA LEU A 126 -0.63 -9.79 -0.12
C LEU A 126 0.90 -9.93 -0.07
N SER A 127 1.58 -9.52 -1.13
CA SER A 127 3.04 -9.39 -1.20
C SER A 127 3.37 -7.91 -1.26
N LEU A 128 3.77 -7.32 -0.12
CA LEU A 128 3.78 -5.87 0.07
C LEU A 128 5.07 -5.18 -0.37
#